data_AF-A0A518GT27-F1
#
_entry.id   AF-A0A518GT27-F1
#
_cell.length_a   1.000
_cell.length_b   1.000
_cell.length_c   1.000
_cell.angle_alpha   90.00
_cell.angle_beta   90.00
_cell.angle_gamma   90.00
#
_symmetry.space_group_name_H-M   'P 1'
#
loop_
_entity.id
_entity.type
_entity.pdbx_description
1 polymer ?
#
loop_
_entity_poly.entity_id
_entity_poly.type
_entity_poly.pdbx_seq_one_letter_code
_entity_poly.pdbx_strand_id
1 'polypeptide(L)'
;MLGQISRSSRQNSQGETWMCRSSWSFTNRGDSESSIVQSSSGTAFWASWTAFCVLLLALCDANLRDLRAAEIPETVGSLMIIGGSERFDQREYWEEIVRLSGGPGSRIAILPLATYDPIRKSKWVAEAIEAAGGETVTLPVAWRQMSRSPREAAADPDVLALVRESSGIYILGGSQDRIIRGLHGEDGEPLPLLGAIHDLYRRGGVVAGTSAGAAVMSKVMYRSANSVLDTLLTGVTMGRELGNGLGLLDERWFVEQHCLVRGRFARSLVAMHSEGIRYGIGVDENSAIVVRNGKDVRVLGYKGALVMDLSQATTEKALGRFNLSNVRLTYLDRGDRFDLLTMEVTPSQQKLDDEFLDPNSPDFRPAHRRRLFFNDILANMAVADLMGELIDSTQQEAIGLAFDGGRARFEAVDGFEFRFSRDERSRGWYTEAFGGDDYTVENIRLDIQPIRLTGPLYQNFQQAPVAEASFTAD
;
A
#
# COMPACT_ATOMS: atom_id res chain seq x y z
N MET A 1 -31.54 66.61 20.06
CA MET A 1 -30.92 67.94 19.86
C MET A 1 -29.78 67.79 18.87
N LEU A 2 -29.61 68.81 18.05
CA LEU A 2 -28.80 68.88 16.82
C LEU A 2 -27.31 68.59 17.00
N GLY A 3 -26.67 68.08 15.94
CA GLY A 3 -25.21 68.04 15.80
C GLY A 3 -24.75 67.32 14.53
N GLN A 4 -24.75 68.02 13.41
CA GLN A 4 -24.24 67.56 12.10
C GLN A 4 -22.70 67.52 12.03
N ILE A 5 -22.20 66.46 11.38
CA ILE A 5 -21.21 66.40 10.29
C ILE A 5 -19.78 66.93 10.53
N SER A 6 -18.81 66.02 10.39
CA SER A 6 -17.79 66.13 9.33
C SER A 6 -17.37 64.73 8.85
N ARG A 7 -17.51 64.51 7.54
CA ARG A 7 -17.03 63.34 6.80
C ARG A 7 -15.65 63.68 6.25
N SER A 8 -14.71 62.75 6.36
CA SER A 8 -13.75 62.54 5.27
C SER A 8 -13.79 61.07 4.86
N SER A 9 -14.01 60.88 3.57
CA SER A 9 -14.24 59.62 2.89
C SER A 9 -12.93 59.07 2.33
N ARG A 10 -12.66 57.78 2.57
CA ARG A 10 -12.16 56.88 1.52
C ARG A 10 -12.82 55.52 1.68
N GLN A 11 -13.72 55.22 0.74
CA GLN A 11 -14.07 53.84 0.40
C GLN A 11 -12.90 53.23 -0.37
N ASN A 12 -12.62 51.96 -0.14
CA ASN A 12 -12.45 51.08 -1.28
C ASN A 12 -13.33 49.84 -1.17
N SER A 13 -13.72 49.38 -2.34
CA SER A 13 -14.90 48.62 -2.73
C SER A 13 -14.80 47.12 -2.48
N GLN A 14 -15.85 46.60 -1.79
CA GLN A 14 -16.45 45.26 -1.88
C GLN A 14 -15.63 44.06 -1.36
N GLY A 15 -16.05 43.31 -0.34
CA GLY A 15 -17.27 43.31 0.47
C GLY A 15 -17.36 42.00 1.28
N GLU A 16 -17.46 42.12 2.61
CA GLU A 16 -18.07 41.19 3.61
C GLU A 16 -17.40 39.82 3.88
N THR A 17 -16.71 39.63 5.04
CA THR A 17 -17.13 39.10 6.39
C THR A 17 -17.42 37.58 6.41
N TRP A 18 -16.86 36.72 7.27
CA TRP A 18 -16.79 36.61 8.75
C TRP A 18 -15.50 35.82 9.16
N MET A 19 -14.98 35.67 10.40
CA MET A 19 -15.58 35.48 11.73
C MET A 19 -14.49 35.65 12.81
N CYS A 20 -14.88 36.15 13.99
CA CYS A 20 -14.03 36.46 15.14
C CYS A 20 -13.55 35.19 15.88
N ARG A 21 -12.25 35.03 16.13
CA ARG A 21 -11.72 33.99 17.05
C ARG A 21 -11.56 34.59 18.45
N SER A 22 -12.32 34.07 19.41
CA SER A 22 -12.12 34.32 20.84
C SER A 22 -11.00 33.43 21.37
N SER A 23 -10.01 34.07 22.00
CA SER A 23 -8.94 33.45 22.75
C SER A 23 -9.37 33.22 24.19
N TRP A 24 -9.08 32.03 24.72
CA TRP A 24 -9.13 31.74 26.16
C TRP A 24 -7.72 31.41 26.63
N SER A 25 -7.30 32.08 27.70
CA SER A 25 -6.05 31.80 28.41
C SER A 25 -6.41 31.34 29.82
N PHE A 26 -5.89 30.18 30.23
CA PHE A 26 -5.92 29.73 31.61
C PHE A 26 -4.49 29.78 32.14
N THR A 27 -4.30 30.58 33.18
CA THR A 27 -3.12 30.53 34.06
C THR A 27 -3.45 29.55 35.18
N ASN A 28 -2.52 28.65 35.50
CA ASN A 28 -2.59 27.88 36.74
C ASN A 28 -1.25 28.02 37.47
N ARG A 29 -1.32 28.51 38.70
CA ARG A 29 -0.23 28.72 39.65
C ARG A 29 -0.64 27.96 40.90
N GLY A 30 0.26 27.18 41.49
CA GLY A 30 0.11 26.72 42.87
C GLY A 30 0.68 25.35 43.15
N ASP A 31 1.96 25.33 43.50
CA ASP A 31 2.57 24.29 44.32
C ASP A 31 1.93 24.23 45.72
N SER A 32 1.85 23.05 46.32
CA SER A 32 2.32 22.84 47.70
C SER A 32 2.27 21.36 48.11
N GLU A 33 3.42 20.88 48.57
CA GLU A 33 3.59 19.67 49.37
C GLU A 33 2.88 19.79 50.73
N SER A 34 2.38 18.68 51.29
CA SER A 34 2.80 18.23 52.63
C SER A 34 2.06 17.00 53.15
N SER A 35 2.84 16.18 53.86
CA SER A 35 2.50 15.34 55.02
C SER A 35 1.88 13.95 54.80
N ILE A 36 2.75 12.95 54.94
CA ILE A 36 2.43 11.57 55.26
C ILE A 36 2.06 11.50 56.75
N VAL A 37 0.83 11.08 57.05
CA VAL A 37 0.41 10.63 58.37
C VAL A 37 0.15 9.13 58.28
N GLN A 38 0.98 8.34 58.97
CA GLN A 38 0.69 6.93 59.22
C GLN A 38 -0.41 6.83 60.29
N SER A 39 -1.53 6.19 59.95
CA SER A 39 -2.43 5.62 60.95
C SER A 39 -2.80 4.19 60.55
N SER A 40 -2.65 3.31 61.52
CA SER A 40 -2.86 1.87 61.47
C SER A 40 -4.30 1.52 61.79
N SER A 41 -5.06 1.04 60.80
CA SER A 41 -6.24 0.18 61.01
C SER A 41 -6.86 -0.19 59.65
N GLY A 42 -7.03 -1.48 59.35
CA GLY A 42 -7.92 -1.84 58.23
C GLY A 42 -7.68 -3.17 57.54
N THR A 43 -7.59 -4.27 58.29
CA THR A 43 -7.72 -5.65 57.74
C THR A 43 -9.08 -5.93 57.09
N ALA A 44 -9.98 -4.93 57.00
CA ALA A 44 -11.24 -4.98 56.26
C ALA A 44 -11.19 -4.32 54.87
N PHE A 45 -10.05 -3.77 54.42
CA PHE A 45 -9.95 -3.11 53.11
C PHE A 45 -9.54 -4.07 51.97
N TRP A 46 -8.96 -5.22 52.30
CA TRP A 46 -8.42 -6.18 51.31
C TRP A 46 -9.43 -7.21 50.79
N ALA A 47 -10.49 -7.51 51.55
CA ALA A 47 -11.54 -8.44 51.12
C ALA A 47 -12.52 -7.82 50.10
N SER A 48 -12.70 -6.49 50.16
CA SER A 48 -13.60 -5.75 49.28
C SER A 48 -12.99 -5.48 47.90
N TRP A 49 -11.65 -5.41 47.81
CA TRP A 49 -10.93 -5.22 46.55
C TRP A 49 -10.81 -6.52 45.73
N THR A 50 -10.65 -7.67 46.39
CA THR A 50 -10.62 -8.98 45.69
C THR A 50 -11.97 -9.33 45.10
N ALA A 51 -13.08 -9.05 45.81
CA ALA A 51 -14.43 -9.25 45.27
C ALA A 51 -14.75 -8.30 44.09
N PHE A 52 -14.26 -7.05 44.13
CA PHE A 52 -14.44 -6.09 43.04
C PHE A 52 -13.61 -6.45 41.79
N CYS A 53 -12.38 -6.95 41.96
CA CYS A 53 -11.54 -7.44 40.87
C CYS A 53 -12.06 -8.74 40.24
N VAL A 54 -12.62 -9.67 41.03
CA VAL A 54 -13.23 -10.90 40.50
C VAL A 54 -14.54 -10.61 39.76
N LEU A 55 -15.33 -9.62 40.20
CA LEU A 55 -16.53 -9.19 39.47
C LEU A 55 -16.17 -8.43 38.18
N LEU A 56 -15.12 -7.61 38.17
CA LEU A 56 -14.60 -6.95 36.96
C LEU A 56 -13.99 -7.95 35.97
N LEU A 57 -13.30 -8.99 36.44
CA LEU A 57 -12.79 -10.08 35.59
C LEU A 57 -13.93 -10.92 35.02
N ALA A 58 -14.97 -11.23 35.79
CA ALA A 58 -16.15 -11.97 35.32
C ALA A 58 -17.05 -11.13 34.37
N LEU A 59 -17.11 -9.81 34.56
CA LEU A 59 -17.81 -8.87 33.67
C LEU A 59 -16.98 -8.52 32.41
N CYS A 60 -15.65 -8.66 32.46
CA CYS A 60 -14.79 -8.63 31.28
C CYS A 60 -14.92 -9.92 30.48
N ASP A 61 -14.95 -11.10 31.11
CA ASP A 61 -15.12 -12.39 30.41
C ASP A 61 -16.45 -12.51 29.66
N ALA A 62 -17.53 -11.92 30.21
CA ALA A 62 -18.84 -11.92 29.55
C ALA A 62 -18.92 -10.95 28.35
N ASN A 63 -18.06 -9.91 28.30
CA ASN A 63 -18.03 -8.92 27.21
C ASN A 63 -16.87 -9.13 26.22
N LEU A 64 -15.90 -10.00 26.53
CA LEU A 64 -14.83 -10.40 25.60
C LEU A 64 -15.22 -11.55 24.65
N ARG A 65 -16.38 -12.19 24.87
CA ARG A 65 -16.88 -13.27 24.01
C ARG A 65 -17.68 -12.80 22.79
N ASP A 66 -17.90 -11.49 22.63
CA ASP A 66 -18.64 -10.93 21.49
C ASP A 66 -17.81 -9.93 20.67
N LEU A 67 -16.48 -10.06 20.72
CA LEU A 67 -15.67 -9.75 19.54
C LEU A 67 -15.87 -10.92 18.58
N ARG A 68 -17.01 -10.95 17.87
CA ARG A 68 -17.11 -11.76 16.66
C ARG A 68 -15.94 -11.33 15.79
N ALA A 69 -14.90 -12.16 15.71
CA ALA A 69 -14.05 -12.18 14.53
C ALA A 69 -15.04 -12.11 13.35
N ALA A 70 -14.94 -11.06 12.53
CA ALA A 70 -15.86 -10.86 11.42
C ALA A 70 -16.01 -12.21 10.72
N GLU A 71 -17.18 -12.84 10.85
CA GLU A 71 -17.46 -14.14 10.25
C GLU A 71 -17.37 -13.88 8.74
N ILE A 72 -16.23 -14.24 8.14
CA ILE A 72 -16.08 -14.22 6.70
C ILE A 72 -17.17 -15.16 6.18
N PRO A 73 -18.12 -14.70 5.36
CA PRO A 73 -19.20 -15.54 4.87
C PRO A 73 -18.64 -16.85 4.30
N GLU A 74 -19.30 -17.98 4.59
CA GLU A 74 -18.82 -19.34 4.27
C GLU A 74 -18.43 -19.56 2.80
N THR A 75 -18.80 -18.66 1.88
CA THR A 75 -18.40 -18.71 0.46
C THR A 75 -18.03 -17.33 -0.10
N VAL A 76 -16.98 -16.68 0.43
CA VAL A 76 -16.37 -15.56 -0.31
C VAL A 76 -15.57 -16.10 -1.49
N GLY A 77 -15.77 -15.53 -2.68
CA GLY A 77 -15.03 -15.85 -3.90
C GLY A 77 -13.53 -15.55 -3.78
N SER A 78 -12.83 -15.64 -4.91
CA SER A 78 -11.37 -15.41 -4.93
C SER A 78 -11.04 -14.08 -5.58
N LEU A 79 -10.06 -13.37 -5.04
CA LEU A 79 -9.45 -12.22 -5.71
C LEU A 79 -8.14 -12.65 -6.32
N MET A 80 -7.87 -12.19 -7.54
CA MET A 80 -6.54 -12.27 -8.12
C MET A 80 -6.04 -10.87 -8.47
N ILE A 81 -5.12 -10.38 -7.66
CA ILE A 81 -4.63 -9.00 -7.69
C ILE A 81 -3.26 -9.03 -8.39
N ILE A 82 -3.20 -8.51 -9.61
CA ILE A 82 -2.03 -8.59 -10.49
C ILE A 82 -1.35 -7.22 -10.54
N GLY A 83 -0.06 -7.18 -10.21
CA GLY A 83 0.67 -5.92 -10.05
C GLY A 83 0.88 -5.12 -11.33
N GLY A 84 0.58 -5.68 -12.50
CA GLY A 84 0.70 -5.03 -13.81
C GLY A 84 1.81 -5.60 -14.67
N SER A 85 1.85 -5.22 -15.94
CA SER A 85 2.84 -5.69 -16.92
C SER A 85 2.94 -7.23 -16.99
N GLU A 86 1.83 -7.93 -16.77
CA GLU A 86 1.76 -9.39 -16.86
C GLU A 86 2.06 -9.85 -18.29
N ARG A 87 2.80 -10.95 -18.40
CA ARG A 87 3.12 -11.53 -19.70
C ARG A 87 2.02 -12.48 -20.15
N PHE A 88 1.59 -12.34 -21.40
CA PHE A 88 0.50 -13.18 -21.96
C PHE A 88 0.92 -14.63 -22.19
N ASP A 89 2.22 -14.92 -22.32
CA ASP A 89 2.77 -16.26 -22.42
C ASP A 89 3.00 -16.93 -21.04
N GLN A 90 2.85 -16.18 -19.94
CA GLN A 90 2.93 -16.71 -18.60
C GLN A 90 1.62 -17.43 -18.22
N ARG A 91 1.59 -18.73 -18.53
CA ARG A 91 0.39 -19.56 -18.34
C ARG A 91 -0.12 -19.62 -16.90
N GLU A 92 0.77 -19.56 -15.92
CA GLU A 92 0.42 -19.67 -14.49
C GLU A 92 -0.75 -18.76 -14.08
N TYR A 93 -0.79 -17.52 -14.57
CA TYR A 93 -1.87 -16.60 -14.18
C TYR A 93 -3.21 -16.97 -14.81
N TRP A 94 -3.19 -17.27 -16.10
CA TRP A 94 -4.39 -17.55 -16.87
C TRP A 94 -4.99 -18.91 -16.45
N GLU A 95 -4.14 -19.92 -16.23
CA GLU A 95 -4.53 -21.21 -15.69
C GLU A 95 -5.12 -21.07 -14.28
N GLU A 96 -4.54 -20.22 -13.43
CA GLU A 96 -5.09 -19.97 -12.09
C GLU A 96 -6.46 -19.27 -12.14
N ILE A 97 -6.65 -18.28 -13.02
CA ILE A 97 -7.95 -17.63 -13.22
C ILE A 97 -9.01 -18.65 -13.63
N VAL A 98 -8.70 -19.49 -14.61
CA VAL A 98 -9.60 -20.54 -15.10
C VAL A 98 -9.88 -21.56 -13.99
N ARG A 99 -8.85 -22.01 -13.28
CA ARG A 99 -8.97 -22.96 -12.17
C ARG A 99 -9.87 -22.42 -11.06
N LEU A 100 -9.66 -21.16 -10.64
CA LEU A 100 -10.48 -20.51 -9.63
C LEU A 100 -11.92 -20.26 -10.10
N SER A 101 -12.14 -20.09 -11.42
CA SER A 101 -13.46 -19.88 -12.02
C SER A 101 -14.25 -21.16 -12.26
N GLY A 102 -13.73 -22.33 -11.85
CA GLY A 102 -14.41 -23.63 -11.98
C GLY A 102 -13.74 -24.62 -12.94
N GLY A 103 -12.59 -24.26 -13.51
CA GLY A 103 -11.82 -25.11 -14.42
C GLY A 103 -12.14 -24.89 -15.90
N PRO A 104 -11.71 -25.81 -16.78
CA PRO A 104 -11.92 -25.69 -18.23
C PRO A 104 -13.39 -25.48 -18.60
N GLY A 105 -13.66 -24.60 -19.56
CA GLY A 105 -15.01 -24.20 -19.98
C GLY A 105 -15.68 -23.17 -19.06
N SER A 106 -15.04 -22.78 -17.95
CA SER A 106 -15.52 -21.66 -17.13
C SER A 106 -15.57 -20.36 -17.94
N ARG A 107 -16.62 -19.56 -17.72
CA ARG A 107 -16.84 -18.31 -18.45
C ARG A 107 -16.33 -17.12 -17.65
N ILE A 108 -15.42 -16.36 -18.24
CA ILE A 108 -14.81 -15.16 -17.66
C ILE A 108 -15.20 -13.92 -18.45
N ALA A 109 -15.87 -12.97 -17.77
CA ALA A 109 -16.16 -11.66 -18.33
C ALA A 109 -14.91 -10.78 -18.34
N ILE A 110 -14.65 -10.06 -19.43
CA ILE A 110 -13.55 -9.08 -19.51
C ILE A 110 -14.15 -7.68 -19.41
N LEU A 111 -13.69 -6.89 -18.44
CA LEU A 111 -14.13 -5.51 -18.19
C LEU A 111 -13.05 -4.51 -18.66
N PRO A 112 -13.24 -3.86 -19.82
CA PRO A 112 -12.23 -3.00 -20.42
C PRO A 112 -12.36 -1.51 -20.05
N LEU A 113 -12.93 -1.19 -18.88
CA LEU A 113 -13.19 0.19 -18.45
C LEU A 113 -11.93 1.05 -18.33
N ALA A 114 -10.82 0.49 -17.84
CA ALA A 114 -9.62 1.27 -17.53
C ALA A 114 -8.84 1.68 -18.79
N THR A 115 -8.83 0.81 -19.80
CA THR A 115 -7.91 0.89 -20.93
C THR A 115 -8.28 2.00 -21.93
N TYR A 116 -7.25 2.51 -22.63
CA TYR A 116 -7.43 3.43 -23.75
C TYR A 116 -7.67 2.73 -25.08
N ASP A 117 -7.52 1.40 -25.11
CA ASP A 117 -7.61 0.54 -26.28
C ASP A 117 -8.35 -0.76 -25.91
N PRO A 118 -9.67 -0.67 -25.67
CA PRO A 118 -10.48 -1.78 -25.18
C PRO A 118 -10.53 -2.97 -26.15
N ILE A 119 -10.53 -2.74 -27.45
CA ILE A 119 -10.64 -3.82 -28.44
C ILE A 119 -9.38 -4.69 -28.43
N ARG A 120 -8.19 -4.09 -28.59
CA ARG A 120 -6.95 -4.86 -28.69
C ARG A 120 -6.59 -5.52 -27.35
N LYS A 121 -6.74 -4.81 -26.24
CA LYS A 121 -6.37 -5.34 -24.92
C LYS A 121 -7.30 -6.45 -24.47
N SER A 122 -8.61 -6.36 -24.73
CA SER A 122 -9.54 -7.46 -24.44
C SER A 122 -9.22 -8.69 -25.29
N LYS A 123 -8.87 -8.50 -26.57
CA LYS A 123 -8.45 -9.61 -27.44
C LYS A 123 -7.26 -10.39 -26.87
N TRP A 124 -6.20 -9.71 -26.43
CA TRP A 124 -5.03 -10.39 -25.85
C TRP A 124 -5.34 -11.17 -24.58
N VAL A 125 -6.18 -10.62 -23.71
CA VAL A 125 -6.62 -11.31 -22.49
C VAL A 125 -7.53 -12.49 -22.84
N ALA A 126 -8.44 -12.32 -23.80
CA ALA A 126 -9.29 -13.39 -24.30
C ALA A 126 -8.47 -14.57 -24.83
N GLU A 127 -7.51 -14.30 -25.72
CA GLU A 127 -6.60 -15.32 -26.28
C GLU A 127 -5.82 -16.05 -25.17
N ALA A 128 -5.35 -15.35 -24.15
CA ALA A 128 -4.61 -15.95 -23.05
C ALA A 128 -5.49 -16.84 -22.14
N ILE A 129 -6.71 -16.39 -21.81
CA ILE A 129 -7.67 -17.16 -21.02
C ILE A 129 -8.17 -18.39 -21.80
N GLU A 130 -8.45 -18.23 -23.09
CA GLU A 130 -8.88 -19.32 -23.97
C GLU A 130 -7.78 -20.36 -24.16
N ALA A 131 -6.52 -19.92 -24.28
CA ALA A 131 -5.37 -20.82 -24.32
C ALA A 131 -5.18 -21.61 -23.00
N ALA A 132 -5.64 -21.06 -21.87
CA ALA A 132 -5.68 -21.75 -20.58
C ALA A 132 -6.94 -22.63 -20.39
N GLY A 133 -7.83 -22.68 -21.39
CA GLY A 133 -9.01 -23.53 -21.41
C GLY A 133 -10.30 -22.89 -20.87
N GLY A 134 -10.31 -21.57 -20.62
CA GLY A 134 -11.53 -20.83 -20.28
C GLY A 134 -12.32 -20.40 -21.52
N GLU A 135 -13.55 -19.94 -21.30
CA GLU A 135 -14.34 -19.17 -22.28
C GLU A 135 -14.35 -17.70 -21.88
N THR A 136 -14.38 -16.78 -22.85
CA THR A 136 -14.44 -15.35 -22.56
C THR A 136 -15.66 -14.65 -23.13
N VAL A 137 -16.07 -13.58 -22.45
CA VAL A 137 -17.02 -12.61 -22.99
C VAL A 137 -16.53 -11.19 -22.67
N THR A 138 -16.29 -10.38 -23.69
CA THR A 138 -15.91 -8.98 -23.48
C THR A 138 -17.15 -8.13 -23.22
N LEU A 139 -17.21 -7.48 -22.07
CA LEU A 139 -18.30 -6.56 -21.75
C LEU A 139 -18.17 -5.29 -22.60
N PRO A 140 -19.25 -4.82 -23.26
CA PRO A 140 -19.23 -3.62 -24.10
C PRO A 140 -19.28 -2.34 -23.25
N VAL A 141 -18.42 -2.25 -22.23
CA VAL A 141 -18.37 -1.19 -21.22
C VAL A 141 -16.97 -0.56 -21.25
N ALA A 142 -16.79 0.47 -22.08
CA ALA A 142 -15.53 1.19 -22.22
C ALA A 142 -15.74 2.65 -22.64
N TRP A 143 -14.77 3.52 -22.29
CA TRP A 143 -14.83 4.96 -22.59
C TRP A 143 -14.57 5.31 -24.05
N ARG A 144 -14.06 4.36 -24.84
CA ARG A 144 -13.63 4.57 -26.23
C ARG A 144 -14.07 3.38 -27.06
N GLN A 145 -14.22 3.59 -28.36
CA GLN A 145 -14.52 2.52 -29.33
C GLN A 145 -15.78 1.71 -28.98
N MET A 146 -16.77 2.35 -28.35
CA MET A 146 -18.08 1.80 -28.02
C MET A 146 -19.16 2.74 -28.57
N SER A 147 -20.33 2.19 -28.91
CA SER A 147 -21.47 2.96 -29.42
C SER A 147 -22.27 3.66 -28.32
N ARG A 148 -22.15 3.20 -27.08
CA ARG A 148 -22.83 3.74 -25.89
C ARG A 148 -21.81 4.28 -24.89
N SER A 149 -22.24 5.19 -24.03
CA SER A 149 -21.41 5.60 -22.89
C SER A 149 -21.20 4.41 -21.93
N PRO A 150 -20.08 4.40 -21.16
CA PRO A 150 -19.86 3.35 -20.17
C PRO A 150 -20.99 3.24 -19.13
N ARG A 151 -21.61 4.37 -18.78
CA ARG A 151 -22.64 4.41 -17.73
C ARG A 151 -23.96 3.82 -18.20
N GLU A 152 -24.37 4.13 -19.43
CA GLU A 152 -25.52 3.48 -20.07
C GLU A 152 -25.30 1.97 -20.18
N ALA A 153 -24.10 1.54 -20.62
CA ALA A 153 -23.77 0.12 -20.72
C ALA A 153 -23.68 -0.58 -19.34
N ALA A 154 -23.24 0.12 -18.30
CA ALA A 154 -23.18 -0.41 -16.93
C ALA A 154 -24.55 -0.53 -16.24
N ALA A 155 -25.60 0.08 -16.80
CA ALA A 155 -26.99 -0.06 -16.35
C ALA A 155 -27.80 -1.04 -17.23
N ASP A 156 -27.24 -1.52 -18.34
CA ASP A 156 -27.92 -2.37 -19.31
C ASP A 156 -28.16 -3.79 -18.78
N PRO A 157 -29.42 -4.26 -18.68
CA PRO A 157 -29.75 -5.61 -18.23
C PRO A 157 -29.03 -6.73 -18.97
N ASP A 158 -28.76 -6.58 -20.26
CA ASP A 158 -28.07 -7.60 -21.06
C ASP A 158 -26.60 -7.71 -20.64
N VAL A 159 -25.95 -6.58 -20.36
CA VAL A 159 -24.57 -6.55 -19.83
C VAL A 159 -24.52 -7.18 -18.43
N LEU A 160 -25.53 -6.91 -17.59
CA LEU A 160 -25.61 -7.53 -16.27
C LEU A 160 -25.81 -9.04 -16.36
N ALA A 161 -26.57 -9.53 -17.33
CA ALA A 161 -26.75 -10.96 -17.58
C ALA A 161 -25.43 -11.66 -17.90
N LEU A 162 -24.58 -11.04 -18.75
CA LEU A 162 -23.24 -11.58 -19.05
C LEU A 162 -22.39 -11.78 -17.79
N VAL A 163 -22.45 -10.84 -16.83
CA VAL A 163 -21.72 -10.97 -15.56
C VAL A 163 -22.35 -12.02 -14.64
N ARG A 164 -23.68 -12.17 -14.65
CA ARG A 164 -24.37 -13.20 -13.85
C ARG A 164 -24.10 -14.61 -14.35
N GLU A 165 -23.97 -14.79 -15.66
CA GLU A 165 -23.65 -16.06 -16.32
C GLU A 165 -22.16 -16.42 -16.24
N SER A 166 -21.30 -15.46 -15.90
CA SER A 166 -19.87 -15.68 -15.72
C SER A 166 -19.54 -16.17 -14.31
N SER A 167 -18.54 -17.04 -14.20
CA SER A 167 -17.95 -17.48 -12.94
C SER A 167 -16.69 -16.70 -12.55
N GLY A 168 -16.17 -15.89 -13.48
CA GLY A 168 -15.09 -14.94 -13.22
C GLY A 168 -15.28 -13.62 -13.96
N ILE A 169 -14.59 -12.59 -13.49
CA ILE A 169 -14.42 -11.32 -14.21
C ILE A 169 -12.96 -10.87 -14.14
N TYR A 170 -12.42 -10.41 -15.26
CA TYR A 170 -11.08 -9.84 -15.38
C TYR A 170 -11.16 -8.33 -15.70
N ILE A 171 -10.63 -7.51 -14.80
CA ILE A 171 -10.62 -6.04 -14.92
C ILE A 171 -9.29 -5.61 -15.55
N LEU A 172 -9.35 -5.03 -16.75
CA LEU A 172 -8.15 -4.57 -17.47
C LEU A 172 -7.46 -3.40 -16.77
N GLY A 173 -6.15 -3.28 -17.02
CA GLY A 173 -5.33 -2.14 -16.61
C GLY A 173 -5.55 -0.88 -17.45
N GLY A 174 -5.09 0.27 -16.94
CA GLY A 174 -5.25 1.58 -17.57
C GLY A 174 -5.39 2.67 -16.51
N SER A 175 -6.48 3.44 -16.58
CA SER A 175 -6.82 4.42 -15.53
C SER A 175 -7.83 3.83 -14.55
N GLN A 176 -7.49 3.79 -13.27
CA GLN A 176 -8.39 3.36 -12.20
C GLN A 176 -9.53 4.36 -11.96
N ASP A 177 -9.31 5.67 -12.18
CA ASP A 177 -10.38 6.69 -12.16
C ASP A 177 -11.49 6.38 -13.18
N ARG A 178 -11.12 5.86 -14.35
CA ARG A 178 -12.09 5.43 -15.38
C ARG A 178 -12.93 4.24 -14.96
N ILE A 179 -12.37 3.31 -14.19
CA ILE A 179 -13.12 2.18 -13.65
C ILE A 179 -14.23 2.73 -12.73
N ILE A 180 -13.84 3.52 -11.73
CA ILE A 180 -14.78 4.06 -10.74
C ILE A 180 -15.84 4.94 -11.39
N ARG A 181 -15.45 5.88 -12.25
CA ARG A 181 -16.41 6.75 -12.94
C ARG A 181 -17.34 6.00 -13.89
N GLY A 182 -16.92 4.84 -14.41
CA GLY A 182 -17.74 4.00 -15.29
C GLY A 182 -18.74 3.13 -14.52
N LEU A 183 -18.45 2.85 -13.25
CA LEU A 183 -19.27 2.05 -12.35
C LEU A 183 -20.14 2.87 -11.40
N HIS A 184 -20.09 4.21 -11.48
CA HIS A 184 -20.89 5.13 -10.68
C HIS A 184 -21.59 6.18 -11.55
N GLY A 185 -22.72 6.69 -11.06
CA GLY A 185 -23.50 7.80 -11.62
C GLY A 185 -22.76 9.15 -11.56
N GLU A 186 -23.43 10.22 -12.01
CA GLU A 186 -22.89 11.60 -11.93
C GLU A 186 -22.92 12.14 -10.49
N ASP A 187 -23.92 11.70 -9.74
CA ASP A 187 -24.11 11.91 -8.31
C ASP A 187 -23.16 11.06 -7.44
N GLY A 188 -22.46 10.09 -8.03
CA GLY A 188 -21.58 9.17 -7.33
C GLY A 188 -22.26 7.91 -6.82
N GLU A 189 -23.54 7.69 -7.13
CA GLU A 189 -24.25 6.48 -6.75
C GLU A 189 -23.75 5.26 -7.53
N PRO A 190 -23.65 4.07 -6.92
CA PRO A 190 -23.18 2.86 -7.59
C PRO A 190 -24.16 2.43 -8.69
N LEU A 191 -23.63 2.13 -9.88
CA LEU A 191 -24.43 1.58 -10.98
C LEU A 191 -24.63 0.07 -10.84
N PRO A 192 -25.67 -0.51 -11.46
CA PRO A 192 -26.01 -1.93 -11.32
C PRO A 192 -24.86 -2.90 -11.61
N LEU A 193 -23.95 -2.57 -12.54
CA LEU A 193 -22.79 -3.40 -12.85
C LEU A 193 -21.84 -3.58 -11.65
N LEU A 194 -21.69 -2.55 -10.79
CA LEU A 194 -20.90 -2.69 -9.57
C LEU A 194 -21.51 -3.74 -8.64
N GLY A 195 -22.83 -3.67 -8.44
CA GLY A 195 -23.57 -4.67 -7.68
C GLY A 195 -23.37 -6.08 -8.24
N ALA A 196 -23.45 -6.25 -9.57
CA ALA A 196 -23.25 -7.54 -10.22
C ALA A 196 -21.83 -8.12 -10.03
N ILE A 197 -20.80 -7.26 -9.98
CA ILE A 197 -19.41 -7.66 -9.68
C ILE A 197 -19.30 -8.16 -8.23
N HIS A 198 -19.88 -7.41 -7.28
CA HIS A 198 -19.91 -7.85 -5.88
C HIS A 198 -20.69 -9.16 -5.70
N ASP A 199 -21.82 -9.32 -6.38
CA ASP A 199 -22.60 -10.55 -6.32
C ASP A 199 -21.87 -11.74 -6.96
N LEU A 200 -21.04 -11.50 -7.99
CA LEU A 200 -20.14 -12.52 -8.55
C LEU A 200 -19.13 -12.97 -7.52
N TYR A 201 -18.50 -12.03 -6.84
CA TYR A 201 -17.55 -12.34 -5.80
C TYR A 201 -18.20 -13.08 -4.61
N ARG A 202 -19.37 -12.62 -4.12
CA ARG A 202 -20.06 -13.21 -2.98
C ARG A 202 -20.64 -14.60 -3.23
N ARG A 203 -20.90 -14.97 -4.50
CA ARG A 203 -21.38 -16.32 -4.86
C ARG A 203 -20.25 -17.30 -5.16
N GLY A 204 -19.01 -16.96 -4.84
CA GLY A 204 -17.84 -17.82 -5.01
C GLY A 204 -17.05 -17.61 -6.31
N GLY A 205 -17.42 -16.63 -7.13
CA GLY A 205 -16.72 -16.33 -8.38
C GLY A 205 -15.39 -15.60 -8.18
N VAL A 206 -14.65 -15.44 -9.27
CA VAL A 206 -13.32 -14.81 -9.26
C VAL A 206 -13.39 -13.37 -9.74
N VAL A 207 -12.78 -12.45 -8.98
CA VAL A 207 -12.50 -11.10 -9.48
C VAL A 207 -10.99 -10.95 -9.64
N ALA A 208 -10.54 -10.99 -10.88
CA ALA A 208 -9.15 -10.76 -11.26
C ALA A 208 -8.97 -9.33 -11.78
N GLY A 209 -7.83 -8.71 -11.53
CA GLY A 209 -7.55 -7.37 -12.06
C GLY A 209 -6.07 -7.05 -12.09
N THR A 210 -5.64 -6.38 -13.16
CA THR A 210 -4.25 -5.98 -13.37
C THR A 210 -4.06 -4.47 -13.30
N SER A 211 -2.96 -4.02 -12.67
CA SER A 211 -2.61 -2.60 -12.58
C SER A 211 -3.80 -1.80 -12.01
N ALA A 212 -4.42 -0.90 -12.76
CA ALA A 212 -5.66 -0.23 -12.34
C ALA A 212 -6.74 -1.18 -11.78
N GLY A 213 -6.91 -2.37 -12.36
CA GLY A 213 -7.82 -3.40 -11.87
C GLY A 213 -7.41 -3.98 -10.50
N ALA A 214 -6.12 -4.01 -10.18
CA ALA A 214 -5.62 -4.39 -8.85
C ALA A 214 -5.85 -3.27 -7.82
N ALA A 215 -5.54 -2.02 -8.17
CA ALA A 215 -5.69 -0.88 -7.26
C ALA A 215 -7.13 -0.72 -6.74
N VAL A 216 -8.11 -0.93 -7.61
CA VAL A 216 -9.54 -0.79 -7.25
C VAL A 216 -10.03 -1.89 -6.31
N MET A 217 -9.26 -2.93 -6.00
CA MET A 217 -9.74 -4.03 -5.14
C MET A 217 -9.91 -3.60 -3.67
N SER A 218 -9.13 -2.63 -3.22
CA SER A 218 -9.23 -2.08 -1.86
C SER A 218 -10.31 -1.00 -1.76
N LYS A 219 -10.71 -0.63 -0.52
CA LYS A 219 -11.71 0.40 -0.27
C LYS A 219 -11.23 1.80 -0.66
N VAL A 220 -9.95 2.09 -0.43
CA VAL A 220 -9.30 3.35 -0.78
C VAL A 220 -8.20 3.07 -1.78
N MET A 221 -8.11 3.88 -2.84
CA MET A 221 -7.09 3.75 -3.88
C MET A 221 -6.58 5.12 -4.33
N TYR A 222 -5.43 5.14 -5.00
CA TYR A 222 -5.03 6.31 -5.78
C TYR A 222 -5.90 6.48 -7.02
N ARG A 223 -6.55 7.62 -7.21
CA ARG A 223 -7.24 7.98 -8.47
C ARG A 223 -6.28 8.62 -9.46
N SER A 224 -5.51 9.59 -8.98
CA SER A 224 -4.51 10.33 -9.74
C SER A 224 -3.33 10.61 -8.82
N ALA A 225 -2.24 9.87 -8.97
CA ALA A 225 -1.07 10.05 -8.14
C ALA A 225 -0.07 11.02 -8.79
N ASN A 226 0.52 11.89 -7.99
CA ASN A 226 1.77 12.56 -8.35
C ASN A 226 2.92 11.54 -8.44
N SER A 227 4.13 12.01 -8.74
CA SER A 227 5.32 11.15 -8.57
C SER A 227 5.42 10.67 -7.11
N VAL A 228 6.14 9.57 -6.87
CA VAL A 228 6.28 9.02 -5.51
C VAL A 228 6.95 10.05 -4.59
N LEU A 229 8.01 10.71 -5.05
CA LEU A 229 8.70 11.74 -4.29
C LEU A 229 7.80 12.95 -4.02
N ASP A 230 7.07 13.46 -5.03
CA ASP A 230 6.15 14.57 -4.81
C ASP A 230 5.04 14.19 -3.82
N THR A 231 4.59 12.94 -3.83
CA THR A 231 3.59 12.45 -2.88
C THR A 231 4.12 12.46 -1.46
N LEU A 232 5.38 12.07 -1.24
CA LEU A 232 6.03 12.17 0.07
C LEU A 232 6.17 13.65 0.52
N LEU A 233 6.51 14.54 -0.41
CA LEU A 233 6.71 15.97 -0.13
C LEU A 233 5.41 16.74 0.13
N THR A 234 4.34 16.40 -0.59
CA THR A 234 3.10 17.20 -0.64
C THR A 234 1.90 16.52 -0.01
N GLY A 235 2.03 15.23 0.35
CA GLY A 235 0.94 14.43 0.89
C GLY A 235 -0.11 14.10 -0.18
N VAL A 236 -1.30 13.74 0.32
CA VAL A 236 -2.45 13.35 -0.50
C VAL A 236 -3.72 13.92 0.10
N THR A 237 -4.79 13.95 -0.69
CA THR A 237 -6.11 14.36 -0.22
C THR A 237 -7.20 13.50 -0.86
N MET A 238 -8.14 13.03 -0.03
CA MET A 238 -9.29 12.27 -0.48
C MET A 238 -10.18 13.08 -1.43
N GLY A 239 -10.55 12.49 -2.57
CA GLY A 239 -11.28 13.15 -3.65
C GLY A 239 -10.38 13.84 -4.68
N ARG A 240 -9.09 14.03 -4.40
CA ARG A 240 -8.10 14.59 -5.33
C ARG A 240 -7.09 13.52 -5.78
N GLU A 241 -6.13 13.17 -4.93
CA GLU A 241 -5.18 12.10 -5.22
C GLU A 241 -5.78 10.72 -4.93
N LEU A 242 -6.56 10.63 -3.85
CA LEU A 242 -7.20 9.39 -3.40
C LEU A 242 -8.69 9.36 -3.76
N GLY A 243 -9.25 8.16 -3.75
CA GLY A 243 -10.67 7.93 -3.92
C GLY A 243 -11.10 6.54 -3.47
N ASN A 244 -12.40 6.29 -3.51
CA ASN A 244 -12.94 4.98 -3.18
C ASN A 244 -12.67 4.00 -4.32
N GLY A 245 -12.19 2.81 -3.97
CA GLY A 245 -12.16 1.65 -4.85
C GLY A 245 -13.47 0.86 -4.79
N LEU A 246 -13.43 -0.41 -5.17
CA LEU A 246 -14.57 -1.33 -5.11
C LEU A 246 -14.76 -1.92 -3.72
N GLY A 247 -13.75 -1.92 -2.84
CA GLY A 247 -13.88 -2.50 -1.50
C GLY A 247 -14.21 -4.01 -1.52
N LEU A 248 -13.52 -4.77 -2.37
CA LEU A 248 -13.63 -6.22 -2.46
C LEU A 248 -12.74 -6.93 -1.44
N LEU A 249 -11.59 -6.34 -1.14
CA LEU A 249 -10.72 -6.75 -0.04
C LEU A 249 -11.19 -6.10 1.27
N ASP A 250 -10.90 -6.75 2.40
CA ASP A 250 -11.16 -6.22 3.74
C ASP A 250 -10.64 -4.77 3.87
N GLU A 251 -11.45 -3.89 4.43
CA GLU A 251 -11.19 -2.44 4.45
C GLU A 251 -9.94 -2.03 5.24
N ARG A 252 -9.38 -2.93 6.06
CA ARG A 252 -8.10 -2.70 6.76
C ARG A 252 -6.91 -2.76 5.81
N TRP A 253 -7.10 -3.21 4.56
CA TRP A 253 -6.05 -3.42 3.57
C TRP A 253 -6.11 -2.40 2.43
N PHE A 254 -4.97 -1.75 2.20
CA PHE A 254 -4.69 -0.95 1.01
C PHE A 254 -4.00 -1.80 -0.06
N VAL A 255 -4.34 -1.64 -1.34
CA VAL A 255 -3.71 -2.37 -2.43
C VAL A 255 -2.92 -1.42 -3.33
N GLU A 256 -1.65 -1.76 -3.58
CA GLU A 256 -0.80 -1.07 -4.56
C GLU A 256 -0.33 -2.03 -5.66
N GLN A 257 -0.03 -1.45 -6.82
CA GLN A 257 0.38 -2.14 -8.04
C GLN A 257 1.65 -1.49 -8.60
N HIS A 258 2.47 -2.29 -9.29
CA HIS A 258 3.84 -1.93 -9.69
C HIS A 258 4.66 -1.46 -8.47
N CYS A 259 4.48 -2.14 -7.34
CA CYS A 259 4.92 -1.68 -6.03
C CYS A 259 6.44 -1.48 -5.93
N LEU A 260 7.21 -2.50 -6.31
CA LEU A 260 8.66 -2.57 -6.12
C LEU A 260 9.41 -1.89 -7.28
N VAL A 261 9.05 -2.22 -8.52
CA VAL A 261 9.71 -1.69 -9.73
C VAL A 261 9.60 -0.17 -9.87
N ARG A 262 8.62 0.45 -9.22
CA ARG A 262 8.38 1.91 -9.26
C ARG A 262 8.46 2.59 -7.90
N GLY A 263 8.98 1.91 -6.87
CA GLY A 263 9.10 2.45 -5.52
C GLY A 263 7.76 2.89 -4.88
N ARG A 264 6.63 2.36 -5.35
CA ARG A 264 5.29 2.81 -4.94
C ARG A 264 4.90 2.39 -3.53
N PHE A 265 5.67 1.54 -2.87
CA PHE A 265 5.51 1.28 -1.44
C PHE A 265 5.52 2.60 -0.65
N ALA A 266 6.43 3.53 -0.99
CA ALA A 266 6.60 4.76 -0.23
C ALA A 266 5.36 5.67 -0.30
N ARG A 267 4.74 5.81 -1.47
CA ARG A 267 3.46 6.56 -1.58
C ARG A 267 2.30 5.80 -0.93
N SER A 268 2.32 4.47 -0.94
CA SER A 268 1.30 3.66 -0.25
C SER A 268 1.29 3.98 1.24
N LEU A 269 2.47 4.11 1.86
CA LEU A 269 2.60 4.52 3.26
C LEU A 269 1.99 5.92 3.52
N VAL A 270 2.11 6.86 2.58
CA VAL A 270 1.46 8.19 2.67
C VAL A 270 -0.06 8.06 2.64
N ALA A 271 -0.61 7.29 1.69
CA ALA A 271 -2.05 7.07 1.59
C ALA A 271 -2.61 6.37 2.82
N MET A 272 -1.94 5.30 3.26
CA MET A 272 -2.33 4.54 4.45
C MET A 272 -2.31 5.41 5.70
N HIS A 273 -1.27 6.23 5.87
CA HIS A 273 -1.18 7.16 6.99
C HIS A 273 -2.28 8.24 6.95
N SER A 274 -2.53 8.83 5.77
CA SER A 274 -3.57 9.86 5.56
C SER A 274 -4.96 9.35 5.92
N GLU A 275 -5.29 8.14 5.49
CA GLU A 275 -6.64 7.56 5.63
C GLU A 275 -6.77 6.60 6.82
N GLY A 276 -5.75 6.47 7.66
CA GLY A 276 -5.75 5.61 8.84
C GLY A 276 -5.86 4.11 8.52
N ILE A 277 -5.37 3.68 7.36
CA ILE A 277 -5.41 2.28 6.93
C ILE A 277 -4.24 1.53 7.55
N ARG A 278 -4.54 0.41 8.20
CA ARG A 278 -3.57 -0.32 9.04
C ARG A 278 -2.59 -1.15 8.22
N TYR A 279 -3.08 -1.86 7.22
CA TYR A 279 -2.29 -2.82 6.45
C TYR A 279 -2.30 -2.45 4.97
N GLY A 280 -1.23 -2.77 4.28
CA GLY A 280 -1.10 -2.57 2.86
C GLY A 280 -0.43 -3.78 2.22
N ILE A 281 -0.81 -4.09 1.00
CA ILE A 281 -0.13 -5.09 0.18
C ILE A 281 0.12 -4.51 -1.20
N GLY A 282 1.39 -4.41 -1.55
CA GLY A 282 1.84 -3.93 -2.85
C GLY A 282 2.29 -5.09 -3.72
N VAL A 283 1.61 -5.32 -4.84
CA VAL A 283 1.96 -6.38 -5.79
C VAL A 283 2.81 -5.79 -6.90
N ASP A 284 3.93 -6.43 -7.23
CA ASP A 284 4.82 -5.89 -8.27
C ASP A 284 4.51 -6.38 -9.68
N GLU A 285 5.16 -5.75 -10.66
CA GLU A 285 5.03 -6.13 -12.06
C GLU A 285 5.33 -7.61 -12.28
N ASN A 286 4.58 -8.21 -13.21
CA ASN A 286 4.67 -9.63 -13.53
C ASN A 286 4.66 -10.52 -12.29
N SER A 287 3.77 -10.18 -11.34
CA SER A 287 3.44 -10.94 -10.13
C SER A 287 1.97 -10.77 -9.81
N ALA A 288 1.43 -11.74 -9.08
CA ALA A 288 0.05 -11.70 -8.60
C ALA A 288 -0.04 -12.24 -7.18
N ILE A 289 -1.05 -11.79 -6.45
CA ILE A 289 -1.51 -12.48 -5.25
C ILE A 289 -2.91 -13.04 -5.50
N VAL A 290 -3.11 -14.27 -5.07
CA VAL A 290 -4.42 -14.92 -5.03
C VAL A 290 -4.91 -14.88 -3.60
N VAL A 291 -6.03 -14.22 -3.35
CA VAL A 291 -6.71 -14.19 -2.05
C VAL A 291 -7.90 -15.15 -2.10
N ARG A 292 -7.89 -16.19 -1.26
CA ARG A 292 -9.00 -17.12 -1.09
C ARG A 292 -9.60 -16.97 0.30
N ASN A 293 -10.88 -17.33 0.44
CA ASN A 293 -11.58 -17.30 1.72
C ASN A 293 -11.47 -15.94 2.44
N GLY A 294 -11.31 -14.85 1.66
CA GLY A 294 -11.08 -13.50 2.17
C GLY A 294 -9.76 -13.25 2.92
N LYS A 295 -8.87 -14.25 3.08
CA LYS A 295 -7.67 -14.12 3.92
C LYS A 295 -6.43 -14.89 3.47
N ASP A 296 -6.60 -16.01 2.76
CA ASP A 296 -5.50 -16.90 2.42
C ASP A 296 -4.82 -16.40 1.14
N VAL A 297 -3.64 -15.82 1.28
CA VAL A 297 -2.84 -15.27 0.17
C VAL A 297 -1.85 -16.32 -0.32
N ARG A 298 -1.69 -16.40 -1.64
CA ARG A 298 -0.56 -17.06 -2.30
C ARG A 298 0.03 -16.15 -3.37
N VAL A 299 1.36 -16.05 -3.40
CA VAL A 299 2.10 -15.25 -4.38
C VAL A 299 2.42 -16.09 -5.61
N LEU A 300 2.16 -15.52 -6.78
CA LEU A 300 2.50 -16.04 -8.11
C LEU A 300 3.42 -15.07 -8.83
N GLY A 301 4.17 -15.57 -9.80
CA GLY A 301 5.04 -14.73 -10.63
C GLY A 301 6.46 -14.59 -10.10
N TYR A 302 7.15 -13.54 -10.54
CA TYR A 302 8.61 -13.45 -10.37
C TYR A 302 9.06 -12.46 -9.29
N LYS A 303 8.39 -11.31 -9.17
CA LYS A 303 8.88 -10.19 -8.33
C LYS A 303 8.20 -10.11 -6.96
N GLY A 304 7.05 -10.75 -6.80
CA GLY A 304 6.38 -10.91 -5.52
C GLY A 304 5.53 -9.72 -5.07
N ALA A 305 5.39 -9.61 -3.75
CA ALA A 305 4.56 -8.63 -3.07
C ALA A 305 5.23 -8.12 -1.78
N LEU A 306 4.88 -6.89 -1.39
CA LEU A 306 5.33 -6.25 -0.16
C LEU A 306 4.15 -5.99 0.76
N VAL A 307 4.15 -6.60 1.93
CA VAL A 307 3.23 -6.30 3.03
C VAL A 307 3.77 -5.14 3.83
N MET A 308 2.91 -4.17 4.12
CA MET A 308 3.17 -2.96 4.88
C MET A 308 2.24 -2.93 6.10
N ASP A 309 2.80 -2.85 7.30
CA ASP A 309 2.04 -2.81 8.55
C ASP A 309 2.36 -1.52 9.32
N LEU A 310 1.33 -0.69 9.51
CA LEU A 310 1.35 0.58 10.24
C LEU A 310 0.73 0.46 11.63
N SER A 311 0.41 -0.76 12.10
CA SER A 311 -0.29 -0.98 13.38
C SER A 311 0.45 -0.41 14.59
N GLN A 312 1.78 -0.30 14.52
CA GLN A 312 2.64 0.29 15.54
C GLN A 312 3.38 1.54 15.05
N ALA A 313 2.97 2.08 13.90
CA ALA A 313 3.64 3.22 13.31
C ALA A 313 3.26 4.52 14.03
N THR A 314 4.24 5.40 14.21
CA THR A 314 4.06 6.72 14.83
C THR A 314 4.55 7.83 13.92
N THR A 315 4.10 9.06 14.16
CA THR A 315 4.56 10.25 13.44
C THR A 315 4.87 11.39 14.42
N GLU A 316 5.92 12.14 14.12
CA GLU A 316 6.28 13.37 14.81
C GLU A 316 5.62 14.57 14.11
N LYS A 317 4.44 14.96 14.59
CA LYS A 317 3.65 16.06 14.00
C LYS A 317 4.39 17.40 14.00
N ALA A 318 5.30 17.62 14.96
CA ALA A 318 6.06 18.86 15.11
C ALA A 318 6.96 19.17 13.90
N LEU A 319 7.35 18.15 13.12
CA LEU A 319 8.19 18.33 11.93
C LEU A 319 7.46 19.01 10.76
N GLY A 320 6.12 19.02 10.76
CA GLY A 320 5.31 19.63 9.69
C GLY A 320 5.53 19.04 8.30
N ARG A 321 6.17 17.86 8.22
CA ARG A 321 6.53 17.12 7.00
C ARG A 321 6.23 15.64 7.24
N PHE A 322 5.97 14.92 6.15
CA PHE A 322 5.74 13.48 6.24
C PHE A 322 6.92 12.78 6.92
N ASN A 323 6.61 11.95 7.90
CA ASN A 323 7.55 11.10 8.60
C ASN A 323 6.75 9.95 9.22
N LEU A 324 7.37 8.77 9.26
CA LEU A 324 6.80 7.58 9.88
C LEU A 324 7.90 6.83 10.60
N SER A 325 7.62 6.37 11.80
CA SER A 325 8.52 5.49 12.54
C SER A 325 7.85 4.17 12.84
N ASN A 326 8.64 3.11 12.94
CA ASN A 326 8.17 1.77 13.33
C ASN A 326 7.11 1.15 12.39
N VAL A 327 7.26 1.37 11.08
CA VAL A 327 6.55 0.60 10.05
C VAL A 327 7.18 -0.79 9.97
N ARG A 328 6.38 -1.84 9.70
CA ARG A 328 6.88 -3.19 9.41
C ARG A 328 6.68 -3.56 7.96
N LEU A 329 7.74 -4.06 7.35
CA LEU A 329 7.75 -4.54 5.99
C LEU A 329 8.04 -6.04 5.97
N THR A 330 7.24 -6.76 5.20
CA THR A 330 7.45 -8.18 4.89
C THR A 330 7.41 -8.35 3.37
N TYR A 331 8.48 -8.90 2.81
CA TYR A 331 8.59 -9.23 1.40
C TYR A 331 8.24 -10.70 1.19
N LEU A 332 7.30 -10.95 0.28
CA LEU A 332 6.82 -12.26 -0.12
C LEU A 332 7.17 -12.46 -1.59
N ASP A 333 7.87 -13.54 -1.89
CA ASP A 333 8.25 -13.93 -3.23
C ASP A 333 7.43 -15.15 -3.69
N ARG A 334 7.65 -15.61 -4.92
CA ARG A 334 6.89 -16.66 -5.58
C ARG A 334 6.75 -17.92 -4.74
N GLY A 335 5.53 -18.45 -4.70
CA GLY A 335 5.17 -19.63 -3.95
C GLY A 335 4.89 -19.39 -2.47
N ASP A 336 5.26 -18.23 -1.93
CA ASP A 336 5.00 -17.89 -0.53
C ASP A 336 3.49 -17.70 -0.28
N ARG A 337 3.08 -17.92 0.96
CA ARG A 337 1.72 -17.74 1.44
C ARG A 337 1.69 -16.77 2.61
N PHE A 338 0.55 -16.15 2.80
CA PHE A 338 0.32 -15.20 3.87
C PHE A 338 -1.15 -15.21 4.30
N ASP A 339 -1.44 -15.12 5.59
CA ASP A 339 -2.82 -14.99 6.09
C ASP A 339 -3.09 -13.53 6.51
N LEU A 340 -4.04 -12.88 5.83
CA LEU A 340 -4.39 -11.46 6.04
C LEU A 340 -4.96 -11.14 7.42
N LEU A 341 -5.35 -12.15 8.21
CA LEU A 341 -5.88 -11.96 9.56
C LEU A 341 -4.82 -12.15 10.62
N THR A 342 -4.03 -13.23 10.52
CA THR A 342 -3.01 -13.60 11.51
C THR A 342 -1.67 -12.94 11.24
N MET A 343 -1.45 -12.44 10.01
CA MET A 343 -0.18 -11.93 9.50
C MET A 343 0.93 -13.00 9.44
N GLU A 344 0.56 -14.28 9.48
CA GLU A 344 1.51 -15.39 9.39
C GLU A 344 2.01 -15.56 7.94
N VAL A 345 3.32 -15.73 7.79
CA VAL A 345 3.98 -16.04 6.52
C VAL A 345 4.29 -17.53 6.47
N THR A 346 4.08 -18.14 5.31
CA THR A 346 4.58 -19.49 5.01
C THR A 346 5.40 -19.43 3.74
N PRO A 347 6.74 -19.52 3.81
CA PRO A 347 7.61 -19.53 2.64
C PRO A 347 7.30 -20.70 1.71
N SER A 348 7.72 -20.57 0.45
CA SER A 348 7.65 -21.69 -0.51
C SER A 348 8.47 -22.90 -0.04
N GLN A 349 8.12 -24.09 -0.52
CA GLN A 349 8.82 -25.32 -0.13
C GLN A 349 10.32 -25.26 -0.47
N GLN A 350 10.68 -24.68 -1.61
CA GLN A 350 12.07 -24.50 -2.02
C GLN A 350 12.87 -23.68 -1.00
N LYS A 351 12.26 -22.61 -0.47
CA LYS A 351 12.88 -21.75 0.55
C LYS A 351 12.95 -22.44 1.92
N LEU A 352 11.99 -23.32 2.24
CA LEU A 352 12.02 -24.13 3.45
C LEU A 352 13.07 -25.24 3.41
N ASP A 353 13.33 -25.78 2.22
CA ASP A 353 14.29 -26.87 1.99
C ASP A 353 15.74 -26.39 1.88
N ASP A 354 15.96 -25.08 1.82
CA ASP A 354 17.25 -24.44 1.59
C ASP A 354 17.71 -23.71 2.87
N GLU A 355 17.84 -22.38 2.87
CA GLU A 355 18.40 -21.65 4.00
C GLU A 355 17.37 -20.83 4.79
N PHE A 356 17.30 -21.08 6.10
CA PHE A 356 16.60 -20.22 7.05
C PHE A 356 17.57 -19.19 7.66
N LEU A 357 17.23 -17.92 7.51
CA LEU A 357 18.01 -16.79 7.98
C LEU A 357 17.40 -16.25 9.29
N ASP A 358 18.01 -16.61 10.41
CA ASP A 358 17.70 -16.05 11.73
C ASP A 358 18.85 -15.15 12.22
N PRO A 359 18.75 -13.81 12.03
CA PRO A 359 19.72 -12.84 12.53
C PRO A 359 20.04 -12.93 14.02
N ASN A 360 19.14 -13.51 14.82
CA ASN A 360 19.25 -13.58 16.27
C ASN A 360 19.88 -14.89 16.73
N SER A 361 20.12 -15.84 15.83
CA SER A 361 20.76 -17.11 16.13
C SER A 361 22.29 -16.96 16.31
N PRO A 362 22.91 -17.63 17.29
CA PRO A 362 24.37 -17.70 17.38
C PRO A 362 25.02 -18.40 16.17
N ASP A 363 24.23 -19.18 15.44
CA ASP A 363 24.66 -19.90 14.24
C ASP A 363 24.42 -19.11 12.95
N PHE A 364 23.95 -17.86 13.03
CA PHE A 364 23.78 -17.00 11.88
C PHE A 364 25.12 -16.75 11.15
N ARG A 365 25.18 -17.05 9.85
CA ARG A 365 26.39 -16.92 9.00
C ARG A 365 26.08 -16.13 7.73
N PRO A 366 25.89 -14.80 7.82
CA PRO A 366 25.42 -14.01 6.69
C PRO A 366 26.41 -13.91 5.54
N ALA A 367 25.91 -13.85 4.30
CA ALA A 367 26.75 -13.63 3.12
C ALA A 367 27.25 -12.18 3.01
N HIS A 368 26.46 -11.20 3.45
CA HIS A 368 26.78 -9.78 3.25
C HIS A 368 27.51 -9.13 4.43
N ARG A 369 28.58 -8.37 4.11
CA ARG A 369 29.43 -7.66 5.11
C ARG A 369 29.57 -6.17 4.90
N ARG A 370 29.13 -5.66 3.74
CA ARG A 370 29.26 -4.25 3.40
C ARG A 370 28.17 -3.45 4.10
N ARG A 371 28.46 -2.16 4.33
CA ARG A 371 27.43 -1.21 4.76
C ARG A 371 26.41 -1.07 3.63
N LEU A 372 25.13 -1.17 3.99
CA LEU A 372 24.02 -1.12 3.06
C LEU A 372 23.54 0.32 2.93
N PHE A 373 23.76 0.90 1.76
CA PHE A 373 23.36 2.27 1.45
C PHE A 373 22.89 2.36 0.00
N PHE A 374 21.61 2.72 -0.17
CA PHE A 374 20.96 2.86 -1.46
C PHE A 374 20.72 4.35 -1.73
N ASN A 375 21.32 4.90 -2.79
CA ASN A 375 21.20 6.31 -3.13
C ASN A 375 19.83 6.68 -3.75
N ASP A 376 19.06 5.68 -4.18
CA ASP A 376 17.67 5.82 -4.62
C ASP A 376 16.88 4.58 -4.20
N ILE A 377 16.19 4.67 -3.07
CA ILE A 377 15.34 3.58 -2.54
C ILE A 377 14.02 3.44 -3.32
N LEU A 378 13.68 4.41 -4.17
CA LEU A 378 12.49 4.36 -5.02
C LEU A 378 12.78 3.75 -6.39
N ALA A 379 14.05 3.39 -6.66
CA ALA A 379 14.47 2.73 -7.88
C ALA A 379 13.89 1.32 -8.02
N ASN A 380 14.03 0.78 -9.23
CA ASN A 380 13.56 -0.56 -9.58
C ASN A 380 14.12 -1.62 -8.62
N MET A 381 13.21 -2.33 -7.92
CA MET A 381 13.50 -3.39 -6.94
C MET A 381 14.33 -2.99 -5.71
N ALA A 382 14.80 -1.74 -5.61
CA ALA A 382 15.76 -1.32 -4.58
C ALA A 382 15.33 -1.67 -3.15
N VAL A 383 14.05 -1.56 -2.81
CA VAL A 383 13.55 -1.92 -1.47
C VAL A 383 13.57 -3.43 -1.20
N ALA A 384 13.27 -4.27 -2.20
CA ALA A 384 13.31 -5.72 -2.05
C ALA A 384 14.75 -6.21 -1.98
N ASP A 385 15.62 -5.69 -2.86
CA ASP A 385 17.06 -5.98 -2.86
C ASP A 385 17.69 -5.57 -1.51
N LEU A 386 17.37 -4.37 -1.01
CA LEU A 386 17.82 -3.91 0.30
C LEU A 386 17.35 -4.83 1.41
N MET A 387 16.09 -5.28 1.40
CA MET A 387 15.55 -6.17 2.43
C MET A 387 16.22 -7.54 2.41
N GLY A 388 16.45 -8.12 1.22
CA GLY A 388 17.19 -9.37 1.04
C GLY A 388 18.64 -9.25 1.52
N GLU A 389 19.36 -8.22 1.07
CA GLU A 389 20.72 -7.96 1.52
C GLU A 389 20.79 -7.72 3.03
N LEU A 390 19.84 -6.98 3.61
CA LEU A 390 19.84 -6.68 5.04
C LEU A 390 19.58 -7.92 5.89
N ILE A 391 18.63 -8.78 5.52
CA ILE A 391 18.32 -9.97 6.31
C ILE A 391 19.51 -10.93 6.35
N ASP A 392 20.26 -11.03 5.25
CA ASP A 392 21.46 -11.84 5.11
C ASP A 392 22.78 -11.03 5.31
N SER A 393 22.76 -10.07 6.23
CA SER A 393 23.94 -9.21 6.50
C SER A 393 24.41 -9.24 7.94
N THR A 394 25.70 -8.95 8.11
CA THR A 394 26.28 -8.56 9.41
C THR A 394 25.83 -7.19 9.91
N GLN A 395 25.25 -6.36 9.04
CA GLN A 395 24.76 -5.03 9.41
C GLN A 395 23.40 -5.13 10.10
N GLN A 396 23.15 -4.30 11.11
CA GLN A 396 21.83 -4.23 11.75
C GLN A 396 20.88 -3.26 11.04
N GLU A 397 21.44 -2.34 10.26
CA GLU A 397 20.69 -1.29 9.58
C GLU A 397 21.15 -1.13 8.13
N ALA A 398 20.22 -0.68 7.30
CA ALA A 398 20.45 -0.21 5.94
C ALA A 398 19.79 1.14 5.74
N ILE A 399 20.39 2.00 4.92
CA ILE A 399 19.87 3.32 4.61
C ILE A 399 19.51 3.41 3.14
N GLY A 400 18.33 3.94 2.84
CA GLY A 400 17.88 4.31 1.50
C GLY A 400 17.56 5.79 1.44
N LEU A 401 17.93 6.47 0.35
CA LEU A 401 17.57 7.88 0.14
C LEU A 401 16.51 8.02 -0.95
N ALA A 402 15.65 9.04 -0.82
CA ALA A 402 14.74 9.47 -1.88
C ALA A 402 14.79 10.99 -2.04
N PHE A 403 15.26 11.48 -3.18
CA PHE A 403 15.36 12.90 -3.49
C PHE A 403 15.45 13.15 -4.99
N ASP A 404 15.24 14.41 -5.41
CA ASP A 404 15.42 14.81 -6.80
C ASP A 404 16.93 14.98 -7.10
N GLY A 405 17.55 13.91 -7.59
CA GLY A 405 18.97 13.92 -7.96
C GLY A 405 19.29 14.89 -9.11
N GLY A 406 18.33 15.16 -9.99
CA GLY A 406 18.50 16.12 -11.09
C GLY A 406 18.69 17.54 -10.57
N ARG A 407 17.90 17.95 -9.57
CA ARG A 407 18.04 19.23 -8.88
C ARG A 407 19.19 19.25 -7.89
N ALA A 408 19.42 18.17 -7.15
CA ALA A 408 20.48 18.06 -6.14
C ALA A 408 21.90 18.28 -6.71
N ARG A 409 22.07 18.09 -8.02
CA ARG A 409 23.31 18.43 -8.74
C ARG A 409 23.67 19.91 -8.65
N PHE A 410 22.68 20.78 -8.55
CA PHE A 410 22.86 22.23 -8.67
C PHE A 410 22.54 22.98 -7.37
N GLU A 411 21.65 22.45 -6.55
CA GLU A 411 21.15 23.13 -5.36
C GLU A 411 20.80 22.15 -4.23
N ALA A 412 20.58 22.69 -3.03
CA ALA A 412 20.05 21.91 -1.92
C ALA A 412 18.59 21.53 -2.20
N VAL A 413 18.23 20.29 -1.90
CA VAL A 413 16.88 19.76 -2.10
C VAL A 413 16.37 19.09 -0.83
N ASP A 414 15.05 19.13 -0.64
CA ASP A 414 14.39 18.31 0.36
C ASP A 414 14.28 16.87 -0.16
N GLY A 415 14.37 15.90 0.75
CA GLY A 415 14.26 14.48 0.44
C GLY A 415 13.89 13.69 1.69
N PHE A 416 14.09 12.38 1.62
CA PHE A 416 13.78 11.46 2.71
C PHE A 416 14.90 10.44 2.90
N GLU A 417 15.22 10.17 4.16
CA GLU A 417 15.99 9.00 4.57
C GLU A 417 14.99 7.90 4.98
N PHE A 418 15.20 6.69 4.45
CA PHE A 418 14.52 5.47 4.80
C PHE A 418 15.53 4.59 5.54
N ARG A 419 15.37 4.46 6.84
CA ARG A 419 16.20 3.59 7.68
C ARG A 419 15.50 2.28 7.91
N PHE A 420 16.11 1.22 7.41
CA PHE A 420 15.65 -0.15 7.60
C PHE A 420 16.49 -0.79 8.70
N SER A 421 15.86 -1.52 9.61
CA SER A 421 16.55 -2.19 10.70
C SER A 421 15.96 -3.57 10.98
N ARG A 422 16.82 -4.48 11.44
CA ARG A 422 16.42 -5.78 11.96
C ARG A 422 16.23 -5.72 13.46
N ASP A 423 15.37 -6.59 13.97
CA ASP A 423 15.23 -6.84 15.40
C ASP A 423 14.87 -8.29 15.70
N GLU A 424 14.44 -8.60 16.93
CA GLU A 424 14.11 -9.96 17.36
C GLU A 424 12.97 -10.61 16.56
N ARG A 425 12.20 -9.83 15.79
CA ARG A 425 11.11 -10.33 14.96
C ARG A 425 11.53 -10.59 13.52
N SER A 426 12.68 -10.06 13.09
CA SER A 426 13.14 -10.16 11.70
C SER A 426 13.64 -11.57 11.38
N ARG A 427 13.17 -12.12 10.27
CA ARG A 427 13.50 -13.47 9.79
C ARG A 427 13.59 -13.46 8.28
N GLY A 428 14.29 -14.42 7.70
CA GLY A 428 14.26 -14.61 6.26
C GLY A 428 14.41 -16.06 5.86
N TRP A 429 14.12 -16.32 4.60
CA TRP A 429 14.43 -17.57 3.92
C TRP A 429 15.02 -17.24 2.57
N TYR A 430 15.95 -18.06 2.14
CA TYR A 430 16.69 -17.87 0.91
C TYR A 430 16.68 -19.16 0.10
N THR A 431 16.66 -19.02 -1.22
CA THR A 431 16.98 -20.13 -2.11
C THR A 431 17.56 -19.66 -3.44
N GLU A 432 18.42 -20.48 -4.04
CA GLU A 432 18.87 -20.33 -5.43
C GLU A 432 18.05 -21.19 -6.42
N ALA A 433 17.07 -21.96 -5.93
CA ALA A 433 16.39 -22.99 -6.72
C ALA A 433 15.65 -22.45 -7.96
N PHE A 434 15.33 -21.15 -8.00
CA PHE A 434 14.71 -20.53 -9.18
C PHE A 434 15.69 -19.81 -10.12
N GLY A 435 16.99 -19.97 -9.89
CA GLY A 435 18.07 -19.47 -10.76
C GLY A 435 18.57 -18.06 -10.43
N GLY A 436 18.22 -17.52 -9.26
CA GLY A 436 18.73 -16.26 -8.72
C GLY A 436 18.60 -16.23 -7.20
N ASP A 437 18.98 -15.10 -6.60
CA ASP A 437 18.85 -14.89 -5.15
C ASP A 437 17.40 -14.57 -4.77
N ASP A 438 16.64 -15.58 -4.37
CA ASP A 438 15.22 -15.43 -4.05
C ASP A 438 14.97 -15.47 -2.54
N TYR A 439 14.37 -14.40 -2.01
CA TYR A 439 14.16 -14.21 -0.58
C TYR A 439 12.68 -14.15 -0.20
N THR A 440 12.35 -14.71 0.96
CA THR A 440 11.23 -14.26 1.78
C THR A 440 11.82 -13.48 2.95
N VAL A 441 11.34 -12.28 3.24
CA VAL A 441 11.87 -11.46 4.35
C VAL A 441 10.73 -10.98 5.23
N GLU A 442 10.81 -11.24 6.52
CA GLU A 442 9.79 -10.90 7.50
C GLU A 442 10.21 -9.76 8.43
N ASN A 443 9.25 -8.88 8.74
CA ASN A 443 9.28 -7.95 9.86
C ASN A 443 10.51 -7.00 9.90
N ILE A 444 10.99 -6.53 8.74
CA ILE A 444 11.97 -5.45 8.71
C ILE A 444 11.31 -4.17 9.19
N ARG A 445 11.92 -3.51 10.18
CA ARG A 445 11.47 -2.21 10.66
C ARG A 445 11.90 -1.12 9.70
N LEU A 446 11.00 -0.18 9.42
CA LEU A 446 11.27 1.01 8.62
C LEU A 446 10.93 2.29 9.40
N ASP A 447 11.87 3.23 9.40
CA ASP A 447 11.70 4.61 9.83
C ASP A 447 11.99 5.54 8.62
N ILE A 448 11.12 6.52 8.37
CA ILE A 448 11.19 7.50 7.29
C ILE A 448 11.28 8.88 7.90
N GLN A 449 12.36 9.61 7.60
CA GLN A 449 12.57 10.96 8.09
C GLN A 449 12.81 11.94 6.95
N PRO A 450 12.22 13.15 7.00
CA PRO A 450 12.53 14.20 6.06
C PRO A 450 13.98 14.67 6.29
N ILE A 451 14.72 14.79 5.21
CA ILE A 451 16.11 15.27 5.22
C ILE A 451 16.25 16.44 4.24
N ARG A 452 17.35 17.17 4.38
CA ARG A 452 17.79 18.14 3.38
C ARG A 452 19.15 17.71 2.86
N LEU A 453 19.23 17.39 1.57
CA LEU A 453 20.51 17.17 0.93
C LEU A 453 21.19 18.51 0.69
N THR A 454 22.39 18.67 1.24
CA THR A 454 23.23 19.85 1.01
C THR A 454 23.84 19.74 -0.38
N GLY A 455 23.37 20.55 -1.32
CA GLY A 455 23.90 20.60 -2.69
C GLY A 455 25.14 21.50 -2.82
N PRO A 456 25.91 21.37 -3.92
CA PRO A 456 25.76 20.38 -4.98
C PRO A 456 26.19 18.97 -4.53
N LEU A 457 25.47 17.93 -4.97
CA LEU A 457 25.70 16.53 -4.56
C LEU A 457 27.13 16.05 -4.84
N TYR A 458 27.76 16.54 -5.91
CA TYR A 458 29.15 16.28 -6.23
C TYR A 458 29.77 17.50 -6.92
N GLN A 459 31.10 17.55 -6.94
CA GLN A 459 31.88 18.52 -7.70
C GLN A 459 32.76 17.76 -8.70
N ASN A 460 32.85 18.27 -9.93
CA ASN A 460 33.80 17.71 -10.90
C ASN A 460 35.22 18.05 -10.48
N PHE A 461 36.15 17.10 -10.68
CA PHE A 461 37.57 17.43 -10.60
C PHE A 461 37.91 18.54 -11.59
N GLN A 462 38.44 19.66 -11.10
CA GLN A 462 39.11 20.63 -11.95
C GLN A 462 40.51 20.09 -12.24
N GLN A 463 40.93 20.03 -13.51
CA GLN A 463 42.32 19.72 -13.86
C GLN A 463 43.22 20.75 -13.16
N ALA A 464 44.26 20.29 -12.45
CA ALA A 464 45.30 21.18 -11.98
C ALA A 464 45.87 21.94 -13.19
N PRO A 465 46.10 23.26 -13.11
CA PRO A 465 46.80 23.95 -14.17
C PRO A 465 48.12 23.21 -14.40
N VAL A 466 48.36 22.80 -15.65
CA VAL A 466 49.68 22.31 -16.06
C VAL A 466 50.64 23.45 -15.78
N ALA A 467 51.50 23.28 -14.77
CA ALA A 467 52.60 24.20 -14.58
C ALA A 467 53.42 24.16 -15.87
N GLU A 468 53.40 25.23 -16.65
CA GLU A 468 54.33 25.41 -17.74
C GLU A 468 55.73 25.34 -17.12
N ALA A 469 56.42 24.22 -17.34
CA ALA A 469 57.82 24.12 -17.01
C ALA A 469 58.53 25.17 -17.87
N SER A 470 58.90 26.28 -17.23
CA SER A 470 59.80 27.27 -17.83
C SER A 470 61.13 26.56 -18.08
N PHE A 471 61.34 26.11 -19.31
CA PHE A 471 62.67 25.78 -19.80
C PHE A 471 63.46 27.09 -19.91
N THR A 472 64.23 27.41 -18.88
CA THR A 472 65.36 28.32 -19.03
C THR A 472 66.44 27.57 -19.79
N ALA A 473 66.70 27.99 -21.02
CA ALA A 473 67.85 27.54 -21.78
C ALA A 473 69.11 28.18 -21.18
N ASP A 474 70.02 27.35 -20.67
CA ASP A 474 71.43 27.70 -20.44
C ASP A 474 72.28 27.27 -21.65
#